data_AF-A0A3B8SYG7-F1
#
_entry.id   AF-A0A3B8SYG7-F1
#
_cell.length_a   1.000
_cell.length_b   1.000
_cell.length_c   1.000
_cell.angle_alpha   90.00
_cell.angle_beta   90.00
_cell.angle_gamma   90.00
#
_symmetry.space_group_name_H-M   'P 1'
#
loop_
_entity.id
_entity.type
_entity.pdbx_description
1 polymer ?
#
loop_
_entity_poly.entity_id
_entity_poly.type
_entity_poly.pdbx_seq_one_letter_code
_entity_poly.pdbx_strand_id
1 'polypeptide(L)'
;MSMESAIRISKQAGQSVLNDLTDVGRVHKKQLGLANFVVLRSPDIPSLLIETGFLSNRSDAKRLSSSREQEKIAGAIFEGIKRYFEKSPPANTFVAWRKQNAGKRVVIEVKRGDTLSEIAARYNLSLQALKELNGLRSDVIHLGQKLEVPLSPR
;
A
#
# COMPACT_ATOMS: atom_id res chain seq x y z
N MET A 1 -6.43 17.34 -13.15
CA MET A 1 -5.22 17.66 -12.35
C MET A 1 -4.44 18.76 -13.06
N SER A 2 -3.72 19.63 -12.35
CA SER A 2 -2.83 20.65 -12.94
C SER A 2 -1.37 20.20 -12.90
N MET A 3 -0.51 20.79 -13.75
CA MET A 3 0.93 20.51 -13.75
C MET A 3 1.57 20.76 -12.38
N GLU A 4 1.17 21.82 -11.68
CA GLU A 4 1.63 22.10 -10.32
C GLU A 4 1.24 20.99 -9.32
N SER A 5 0.01 20.47 -9.44
CA SER A 5 -0.45 19.36 -8.61
C SER A 5 0.31 18.05 -8.91
N ALA A 6 0.58 17.77 -10.19
CA ALA A 6 1.36 16.61 -10.61
C ALA A 6 2.81 16.70 -10.08
N ILE A 7 3.45 17.87 -10.15
CA ILE A 7 4.79 18.11 -9.59
C ILE A 7 4.79 17.92 -8.07
N ARG A 8 3.79 18.47 -7.36
CA ARG A 8 3.69 18.33 -5.90
C ARG A 8 3.52 16.87 -5.48
N ILE A 9 2.63 16.14 -6.16
CA ILE A 9 2.41 14.70 -5.93
C ILE A 9 3.70 13.92 -6.21
N SER A 10 4.36 14.21 -7.34
CA SER A 10 5.65 13.58 -7.70
C SER A 10 6.70 13.83 -6.62
N LYS A 11 6.83 15.06 -6.10
CA LYS A 11 7.78 15.35 -5.02
C LYS A 11 7.52 14.54 -3.76
N GLN A 12 6.25 14.41 -3.36
CA GLN A 12 5.88 13.66 -2.16
C GLN A 12 6.09 12.16 -2.33
N ALA A 13 5.67 11.61 -3.46
CA ALA A 13 5.89 10.19 -3.80
C ALA A 13 7.39 9.88 -3.92
N GLY A 14 8.15 10.74 -4.60
CA GLY A 14 9.59 10.62 -4.75
C GLY A 14 10.33 10.67 -3.42
N GLN A 15 9.92 11.54 -2.49
CA GLN A 15 10.50 11.56 -1.15
C GLN A 15 10.22 10.27 -0.37
N SER A 16 9.01 9.72 -0.49
CA SER A 16 8.65 8.43 0.13
C SER A 16 9.54 7.30 -0.40
N VAL A 17 9.68 7.20 -1.73
CA VAL A 17 10.55 6.22 -2.38
C VAL A 17 12.02 6.39 -2.01
N LEU A 18 12.51 7.64 -1.93
CA LEU A 18 13.89 7.93 -1.58
C LEU A 18 14.25 7.50 -0.15
N ASN A 19 13.34 7.70 0.80
CA ASN A 19 13.53 7.25 2.18
C ASN A 19 13.73 5.73 2.23
N ASP A 20 12.87 4.99 1.54
CA ASP A 20 12.91 3.53 1.52
C ASP A 20 14.14 2.98 0.80
N LEU A 21 14.54 3.62 -0.30
CA LEU A 21 15.79 3.29 -0.99
C LEU A 21 17.02 3.53 -0.12
N THR A 22 16.98 4.56 0.72
CA THR A 22 18.08 4.87 1.67
C THR A 22 18.21 3.79 2.75
N ASP A 23 17.08 3.20 3.18
CA ASP A 23 17.07 2.16 4.20
C ASP A 23 17.60 0.82 3.69
N VAL A 24 17.39 0.49 2.41
CA VAL A 24 17.80 -0.81 1.84
C VAL A 24 19.21 -0.84 1.24
N GLY A 25 19.85 0.31 1.01
CA GLY A 25 21.15 0.34 0.34
C GLY A 25 21.82 1.70 0.17
N ARG A 26 22.87 1.73 -0.65
CA ARG A 26 23.60 2.97 -0.99
C ARG A 26 22.85 3.75 -2.05
N VAL A 27 22.21 4.84 -1.62
CA VAL A 27 21.75 5.91 -2.52
C VAL A 27 22.88 6.92 -2.76
N HIS A 28 23.05 7.36 -4.00
CA HIS A 28 24.07 8.36 -4.36
C HIS A 28 23.72 9.77 -3.89
N LYS A 29 22.43 10.09 -3.79
CA LYS A 29 21.93 11.35 -3.26
C LYS A 29 20.84 11.06 -2.24
N LYS A 30 20.95 11.67 -1.07
CA LYS A 30 19.96 11.57 0.02
C LYS A 30 18.85 12.62 -0.07
N GLN A 31 18.90 13.47 -1.10
CA GLN A 31 17.94 14.55 -1.32
C GLN A 31 17.30 14.38 -2.69
N LEU A 32 16.01 14.73 -2.77
CA LEU A 32 15.27 14.72 -4.02
C LEU A 32 15.83 15.79 -4.97
N GLY A 33 16.22 15.39 -6.17
CA GLY A 33 16.62 16.31 -7.24
C GLY A 33 15.42 16.77 -8.08
N LEU A 34 15.50 17.99 -8.60
CA LEU A 34 14.60 18.47 -9.66
C LEU A 34 15.41 18.69 -10.92
N ALA A 35 14.91 18.17 -12.04
CA ALA A 35 15.56 18.27 -13.33
C ALA A 35 14.52 18.31 -14.44
N ASN A 36 14.89 18.93 -15.55
CA ASN A 36 13.96 19.24 -16.64
C ASN A 36 13.93 18.14 -17.71
N PHE A 37 13.85 16.88 -17.29
CA PHE A 37 13.79 15.74 -18.19
C PHE A 37 12.42 15.64 -18.88
N VAL A 38 12.42 15.38 -20.19
CA VAL A 38 11.17 15.28 -20.98
C VAL A 38 10.21 14.21 -20.45
N VAL A 39 10.74 13.09 -19.97
CA VAL A 39 9.95 11.98 -19.40
C VAL A 39 9.23 12.33 -18.11
N LEU A 40 9.57 13.47 -17.49
CA LEU A 40 8.92 13.97 -16.27
C LEU A 40 7.87 15.05 -16.54
N ARG A 41 7.63 15.42 -17.81
CA ARG A 41 6.77 16.55 -18.18
C ARG A 41 5.33 16.15 -18.54
N SER A 42 4.72 15.23 -17.79
CA SER A 42 3.28 15.01 -17.93
C SER A 42 2.51 15.99 -17.03
N PRO A 43 1.59 16.81 -17.56
CA PRO A 43 0.83 17.79 -16.77
C PRO A 43 -0.19 17.15 -15.82
N ASP A 44 -0.56 15.90 -16.08
CA ASP A 44 -1.65 15.16 -15.44
C ASP A 44 -1.21 13.83 -14.82
N ILE A 45 0.04 13.40 -15.05
CA ILE A 45 0.60 12.16 -14.52
C ILE A 45 1.80 12.48 -13.62
N PRO A 46 1.74 12.16 -12.32
CA PRO A 46 2.91 12.20 -11.46
C PRO A 46 4.02 11.30 -12.00
N SER A 47 5.22 11.84 -12.14
CA SER A 47 6.34 11.18 -12.83
C SER A 47 7.60 11.26 -11.98
N LEU A 48 8.35 10.16 -11.92
CA LEU A 48 9.59 10.03 -11.17
C LEU A 48 10.68 9.42 -12.05
N LEU A 49 11.91 9.90 -11.87
CA LEU A 49 13.11 9.26 -12.40
C LEU A 49 13.93 8.79 -11.22
N ILE A 50 14.24 7.49 -11.20
CA ILE A 50 14.95 6.84 -10.10
C ILE A 50 16.33 6.43 -10.60
N GLU A 51 17.37 6.98 -9.97
CA GLU A 51 18.76 6.64 -10.24
C GLU A 51 19.23 5.58 -9.24
N THR A 52 19.49 4.36 -9.72
CA THR A 52 19.80 3.19 -8.88
C THR A 52 21.31 2.97 -8.67
N GLY A 53 22.13 3.62 -9.50
CA GLY A 53 23.59 3.55 -9.48
C GLY A 53 24.20 3.98 -10.81
N PHE A 54 25.53 3.96 -10.89
CA PHE A 54 26.27 4.29 -12.11
C PHE A 54 26.87 3.03 -12.74
N LEU A 55 26.44 2.65 -13.94
CA LEU A 55 27.03 1.51 -14.66
C LEU A 55 28.49 1.73 -15.05
N SER A 56 28.95 2.99 -15.13
CA SER A 56 30.35 3.35 -15.32
C SER A 56 31.22 3.03 -14.08
N ASN A 57 30.61 2.84 -12.91
CA ASN A 57 31.31 2.41 -11.70
C ASN A 57 31.28 0.88 -11.59
N ARG A 58 32.45 0.24 -11.57
CA ARG A 58 32.57 -1.23 -11.55
C ARG A 58 31.86 -1.88 -10.35
N SER A 59 31.86 -1.23 -9.19
CA SER A 59 31.17 -1.74 -7.99
C SER A 59 29.66 -1.70 -8.15
N ASP A 60 29.12 -0.60 -8.68
CA ASP A 60 27.69 -0.48 -8.95
C ASP A 60 27.24 -1.44 -10.05
N ALA A 61 27.99 -1.54 -11.16
CA ALA A 61 27.67 -2.46 -12.25
C ALA A 61 27.57 -3.92 -11.76
N LYS A 62 28.54 -4.39 -10.97
CA LYS A 62 28.52 -5.75 -10.39
C LYS A 62 27.36 -5.95 -9.42
N ARG A 63 27.01 -4.92 -8.65
CA ARG A 63 25.90 -4.97 -7.69
C ARG A 63 24.55 -5.01 -8.42
N LEU A 64 24.34 -4.11 -9.39
CA LEU A 64 23.10 -3.96 -10.15
C LEU A 64 22.85 -5.12 -11.13
N SER A 65 23.86 -5.91 -11.50
CA SER A 65 23.69 -7.13 -12.28
C SER A 65 23.14 -8.31 -11.47
N SER A 66 23.07 -8.21 -10.14
CA SER A 66 22.57 -9.27 -9.26
C SER A 66 21.06 -9.19 -9.09
N SER A 67 20.36 -10.31 -9.29
CA SER A 67 18.91 -10.43 -9.05
C SER A 67 18.54 -10.06 -7.62
N ARG A 68 19.37 -10.44 -6.64
CA ARG A 68 19.15 -10.10 -5.22
C ARG A 68 19.14 -8.58 -5.00
N GLU A 69 19.99 -7.84 -5.69
CA GLU A 69 19.99 -6.39 -5.56
C GLU A 69 18.80 -5.75 -6.27
N GLN A 70 18.48 -6.23 -7.48
CA GLN A 70 17.34 -5.75 -8.25
C GLN A 70 16.04 -5.93 -7.46
N GLU A 71 15.87 -7.07 -6.79
CA GLU A 71 14.71 -7.36 -5.95
C GLU A 71 14.63 -6.42 -4.74
N LYS A 72 15.76 -6.12 -4.08
CA LYS A 72 15.79 -5.14 -2.99
C LYS A 72 15.38 -3.74 -3.46
N ILE A 73 15.91 -3.29 -4.59
CA ILE A 73 15.59 -1.97 -5.16
C ILE A 73 14.11 -1.92 -5.55
N ALA A 74 13.62 -2.95 -6.25
CA ALA A 74 12.22 -3.04 -6.65
C ALA A 74 11.28 -3.05 -5.42
N GLY A 75 11.63 -3.82 -4.39
CA GLY A 75 10.90 -3.87 -3.13
C GLY A 75 10.85 -2.51 -2.43
N ALA A 76 11.96 -1.78 -2.37
CA ALA A 76 11.99 -0.44 -1.78
C ALA A 76 11.16 0.58 -2.58
N ILE A 77 11.20 0.53 -3.92
CA ILE A 77 10.36 1.38 -4.76
C ILE A 77 8.88 1.07 -4.52
N PHE A 78 8.53 -0.22 -4.51
CA PHE A 78 7.16 -0.68 -4.27
C PHE A 78 6.64 -0.21 -2.92
N GLU A 79 7.38 -0.47 -1.84
CA GLU A 79 6.99 -0.06 -0.49
C GLU A 79 6.90 1.47 -0.36
N GLY A 80 7.76 2.22 -1.06
CA GLY A 80 7.72 3.68 -1.04
C GLY A 80 6.50 4.27 -1.73
N ILE A 81 6.12 3.71 -2.86
CA ILE A 81 4.89 4.07 -3.58
C ILE A 81 3.66 3.66 -2.76
N LYS A 82 3.66 2.45 -2.20
CA LYS A 82 2.58 1.95 -1.35
C LYS A 82 2.38 2.83 -0.10
N ARG A 83 3.46 3.15 0.63
CA ARG A 83 3.44 4.07 1.77
C ARG A 83 2.90 5.44 1.39
N TYR A 84 3.31 5.98 0.24
CA TYR A 84 2.79 7.23 -0.26
C TYR A 84 1.27 7.18 -0.43
N PHE A 85 0.74 6.15 -1.09
CA PHE A 85 -0.71 6.01 -1.30
C PHE A 85 -1.49 5.65 -0.02
N GLU A 86 -0.92 4.97 0.95
CA GLU A 86 -1.56 4.75 2.25
C GLU A 86 -1.67 6.06 3.05
N LYS A 87 -0.64 6.90 2.99
CA LYS A 87 -0.62 8.23 3.62
C LYS A 87 -1.57 9.20 2.91
N SER A 88 -1.50 9.27 1.58
CA SER A 88 -2.22 10.19 0.72
C SER A 88 -3.00 9.43 -0.37
N PRO A 89 -4.07 8.71 0.00
CA PRO A 89 -4.79 7.90 -0.96
C PRO A 89 -5.54 8.78 -1.96
N PRO A 90 -5.49 8.49 -3.27
CA PRO A 90 -6.20 9.27 -4.26
C PRO A 90 -7.70 9.06 -4.09
N ALA A 91 -8.50 10.10 -4.30
CA ALA A 91 -9.95 10.01 -4.25
C ALA A 91 -10.47 8.93 -5.21
N ASN A 92 -11.59 8.30 -4.84
CA ASN A 92 -12.24 7.24 -5.62
C ASN A 92 -11.38 5.99 -5.86
N THR A 93 -10.30 5.80 -5.09
CA THR A 93 -9.54 4.55 -5.10
C THR A 93 -9.99 3.62 -3.98
N PHE A 94 -9.73 2.32 -4.18
CA PHE A 94 -9.96 1.31 -3.14
C PHE A 94 -9.20 1.65 -1.84
N VAL A 95 -7.98 2.19 -1.93
CA VAL A 95 -7.18 2.57 -0.76
C VAL A 95 -7.85 3.71 0.02
N ALA A 96 -8.39 4.72 -0.67
CA ALA A 96 -9.15 5.80 -0.02
C ALA A 96 -10.43 5.27 0.64
N TRP A 97 -11.19 4.45 -0.07
CA TRP A 97 -12.40 3.83 0.46
C TRP A 97 -12.10 2.97 1.70
N ARG A 98 -11.06 2.13 1.64
CA ARG A 98 -10.63 1.30 2.76
C ARG A 98 -10.22 2.17 3.94
N LYS A 99 -9.42 3.21 3.73
CA LYS A 99 -8.99 4.13 4.81
C LYS A 99 -10.17 4.86 5.46
N GLN A 100 -11.15 5.30 4.67
CA GLN A 100 -12.35 5.99 5.17
C GLN A 100 -13.28 5.07 5.97
N ASN A 101 -13.27 3.77 5.67
CA ASN A 101 -14.11 2.77 6.31
C ASN A 101 -13.34 1.87 7.29
N ALA A 102 -12.05 2.15 7.49
CA ALA A 102 -11.21 1.45 8.44
C ALA A 102 -11.79 1.58 9.85
N GLY A 103 -11.99 0.44 10.51
CA GLY A 103 -12.57 0.38 11.85
C GLY A 103 -14.09 0.57 11.91
N LYS A 104 -14.75 0.96 10.81
CA LYS A 104 -16.22 0.95 10.77
C LYS A 104 -16.71 -0.49 10.73
N ARG A 105 -17.81 -0.72 11.43
CA ARG A 105 -18.46 -2.03 11.51
C ARG A 105 -19.83 -1.94 10.89
N VAL A 106 -20.26 -3.04 10.30
CA VAL A 106 -21.64 -3.24 9.88
C VAL A 106 -22.19 -4.47 10.55
N VAL A 107 -23.50 -4.46 10.77
CA VAL A 107 -24.20 -5.60 11.34
C VAL A 107 -24.78 -6.41 10.21
N ILE A 108 -24.43 -7.69 10.17
CA ILE A 108 -25.06 -8.67 9.27
C ILE A 108 -25.95 -9.60 10.07
N GLU A 109 -26.94 -10.16 9.39
CA GLU A 109 -27.82 -11.17 9.95
C GLU A 109 -27.44 -12.55 9.40
N VAL A 110 -27.25 -13.52 10.30
CA VAL A 110 -26.92 -14.91 9.95
C VAL A 110 -28.08 -15.54 9.20
N LYS A 111 -27.80 -16.03 7.99
CA LYS A 111 -28.81 -16.67 7.12
C LYS A 111 -28.68 -18.19 7.15
N ARG A 112 -29.70 -18.85 6.60
CA ARG A 112 -29.72 -20.32 6.53
C ARG A 112 -28.52 -20.81 5.71
N GLY A 113 -27.71 -21.67 6.32
CA GLY A 113 -26.51 -22.23 5.69
C GLY A 113 -25.23 -21.44 5.93
N ASP A 114 -25.28 -20.26 6.58
CA ASP A 114 -24.06 -19.57 6.98
C ASP A 114 -23.36 -20.32 8.13
N THR A 115 -22.04 -20.44 8.04
CA THR A 115 -21.18 -20.85 9.16
C THR A 115 -20.31 -19.69 9.63
N LEU A 116 -19.89 -19.73 10.90
CA LEU A 116 -19.03 -18.68 11.47
C LEU A 116 -17.69 -18.59 10.74
N SER A 117 -17.14 -19.73 10.28
CA SER A 117 -15.90 -19.79 9.50
C SER A 117 -16.03 -19.16 8.11
N GLU A 118 -17.13 -19.40 7.40
CA GLU A 118 -17.37 -18.80 6.08
C GLU A 118 -17.60 -17.30 6.19
N ILE A 119 -18.33 -16.84 7.21
CA ILE A 119 -18.48 -15.42 7.49
C ILE A 119 -17.11 -14.80 7.78
N ALA A 120 -16.30 -15.40 8.65
CA ALA A 120 -14.97 -14.88 8.97
C ALA A 120 -14.09 -14.77 7.70
N ALA A 121 -14.06 -15.82 6.88
CA ALA A 121 -13.32 -15.82 5.61
C ALA A 121 -13.80 -14.73 4.64
N ARG A 122 -15.12 -14.53 4.51
CA ARG A 122 -15.71 -13.49 3.65
C ARG A 122 -15.24 -12.07 4.01
N TYR A 123 -14.99 -11.82 5.30
CA TYR A 123 -14.53 -10.52 5.81
C TYR A 123 -13.03 -10.48 6.10
N ASN A 124 -12.26 -11.45 5.62
CA ASN A 124 -10.81 -11.56 5.84
C ASN A 124 -10.42 -11.54 7.34
N LEU A 125 -11.22 -12.21 8.18
CA LEU A 125 -10.97 -12.38 9.60
C LEU A 125 -10.60 -13.83 9.91
N SER A 126 -9.78 -14.02 10.94
CA SER A 126 -9.70 -15.33 11.59
C SER A 126 -11.00 -15.61 12.35
N LEU A 127 -11.33 -16.89 12.53
CA LEU A 127 -12.47 -17.30 13.33
C LEU A 127 -12.43 -16.66 14.73
N GLN A 128 -11.25 -16.67 15.35
CA GLN A 128 -11.01 -16.06 16.65
C GLN A 128 -11.27 -14.55 16.65
N ALA A 129 -10.80 -13.82 15.63
CA ALA A 129 -11.03 -12.38 15.55
C ALA A 129 -12.51 -12.04 15.38
N LEU A 130 -13.26 -12.83 14.62
CA LEU A 130 -14.71 -12.62 14.49
C LEU A 130 -15.44 -12.91 15.81
N LYS A 131 -15.03 -13.95 16.55
CA LYS A 131 -15.59 -14.28 17.86
C LYS A 131 -15.32 -13.19 18.88
N GLU A 132 -14.08 -12.72 18.98
CA GLU A 132 -13.69 -11.62 19.87
C GLU A 132 -14.45 -10.35 19.53
N LEU A 133 -14.60 -10.03 18.25
CA LEU A 133 -15.36 -8.87 17.78
C LEU A 133 -16.82 -8.89 18.24
N ASN A 134 -17.40 -10.09 18.37
CA ASN A 134 -18.81 -10.31 18.70
C ASN A 134 -19.04 -10.87 20.10
N GLY A 135 -18.00 -10.99 20.93
CA GLY A 135 -18.09 -11.58 22.28
C GLY A 135 -18.52 -13.06 22.30
N LEU A 136 -18.30 -13.81 21.22
CA LEU A 136 -18.70 -15.21 21.10
C LEU A 136 -17.72 -16.14 21.83
N ARG A 137 -18.25 -17.07 22.62
CA ARG A 137 -17.44 -18.08 23.34
C ARG A 137 -17.29 -19.38 22.55
N SER A 138 -18.28 -19.72 21.73
CA SER A 138 -18.30 -20.91 20.87
C SER A 138 -18.41 -20.53 19.41
N ASP A 139 -18.34 -21.53 18.54
CA ASP A 139 -18.46 -21.36 17.09
C ASP A 139 -19.92 -21.51 16.60
N VAL A 140 -20.85 -21.70 17.55
CA VAL A 140 -22.27 -21.89 17.29
C VAL A 140 -22.92 -20.53 17.04
N ILE A 141 -23.58 -20.40 15.89
CA ILE A 141 -24.39 -19.24 15.52
C ILE A 141 -25.81 -19.68 15.14
N HIS A 142 -26.78 -18.80 15.37
CA HIS A 142 -28.20 -19.08 15.12
C HIS A 142 -28.73 -18.24 13.94
N LEU A 143 -29.72 -18.78 13.22
CA LEU A 143 -30.44 -18.03 12.19
C LEU A 143 -31.02 -16.73 12.77
N GLY A 144 -30.84 -15.62 12.07
CA GLY A 144 -31.28 -14.30 12.53
C GLY A 144 -30.35 -13.61 13.52
N GLN A 145 -29.28 -14.29 13.96
CA GLN A 145 -28.29 -13.69 14.85
C GLN A 145 -27.57 -12.54 14.15
N LYS A 146 -27.45 -11.41 14.86
CA LYS A 146 -26.73 -10.23 14.38
C LYS A 146 -25.25 -10.35 14.74
N LEU A 147 -24.39 -10.18 13.75
CA LEU A 147 -22.94 -10.17 13.92
C LEU A 147 -22.36 -8.86 13.37
N GLU A 148 -21.52 -8.21 14.16
CA GLU A 148 -20.65 -7.13 13.72
C GLU A 148 -19.49 -7.68 12.91
N VAL A 149 -19.25 -7.07 11.75
CA VAL A 149 -18.12 -7.36 10.87
C VAL A 149 -17.51 -6.05 10.37
N PRO A 150 -16.20 -6.01 10.05
CA PRO A 150 -15.57 -4.82 9.52
C PRO A 150 -16.14 -4.46 8.14
N LEU A 151 -16.41 -3.18 7.91
CA LEU A 151 -16.91 -2.67 6.63
C LEU A 151 -15.84 -2.73 5.52
N SER A 152 -14.57 -2.61 5.90
CA SER A 152 -13.44 -2.75 4.99
C SER A 152 -12.50 -3.85 5.47
N PRO A 153 -11.94 -4.68 4.57
CA PRO A 153 -10.92 -5.65 4.93
C PRO A 153 -9.72 -4.97 5.62
N ARG A 154 -9.09 -5.68 6.57
CA ARG A 154 -7.79 -5.28 7.14
C ARG A 154 -6.68 -5.47 6.12
#